data_AF-A0A8H7M395-F1
#
_entry.id   AF-A0A8H7M395-F1
#
_cell.length_a   1.000
_cell.length_b   1.000
_cell.length_c   1.000
_cell.angle_alpha   90.00
_cell.angle_beta   90.00
_cell.angle_gamma   90.00
#
_symmetry.space_group_name_H-M   'P 1'
#
loop_
_entity.id
_entity.type
_entity.pdbx_description
1 polymer ?
#
loop_
_entity_poly.entity_id
_entity_poly.type
_entity_poly.pdbx_seq_one_letter_code
_entity_poly.pdbx_strand_id
1 'polypeptide(L)'
;MSQPPPNPSSSSSAPQFQTDARFRTSLPTASLKSSITVPKLVDAEVESLAEGMADLVGIASVSSGRLERGVKIINEILKIEGKDRFQIAQEAFQAECKAESMAIAANSLLSITHSLKLMFLLGDEEYITQRRQERLKTAVADITAAKARFEKPGMD
;
A
#
# COMPACT_ATOMS: atom_id res chain seq x y z
N MET A 1 -9.88 -29.10 -45.77
CA MET A 1 -10.23 -28.07 -44.78
C MET A 1 -11.32 -28.66 -43.91
N SER A 2 -10.95 -29.22 -42.76
CA SER A 2 -11.83 -30.01 -41.90
C SER A 2 -11.80 -29.39 -40.50
N GLN A 3 -12.94 -28.89 -40.03
CA GLN A 3 -13.10 -28.30 -38.69
C GLN A 3 -12.98 -29.38 -37.60
N PRO A 4 -12.44 -29.05 -36.41
CA PRO A 4 -12.45 -29.97 -35.28
C PRO A 4 -13.83 -29.99 -34.58
N PRO A 5 -14.20 -31.09 -33.90
CA PRO A 5 -15.48 -31.23 -33.21
C PRO A 5 -15.57 -30.34 -31.95
N PRO A 6 -16.79 -30.00 -31.48
CA PRO A 6 -16.99 -29.15 -30.31
C PRO A 6 -16.66 -29.90 -29.01
N ASN A 7 -15.90 -29.25 -28.12
CA ASN A 7 -15.60 -29.77 -26.79
C ASN A 7 -16.88 -29.91 -25.94
N PRO A 8 -17.09 -31.04 -25.24
CA PRO A 8 -18.16 -31.16 -24.26
C PRO A 8 -17.82 -30.32 -23.01
N SER A 9 -18.78 -29.51 -22.61
CA SER A 9 -18.77 -28.72 -21.38
C SER A 9 -18.61 -29.62 -20.14
N SER A 10 -17.39 -29.72 -19.62
CA SER A 10 -17.14 -30.30 -18.31
C SER A 10 -17.51 -29.28 -17.23
N SER A 11 -18.70 -29.47 -16.67
CA SER A 11 -19.13 -28.89 -15.41
C SER A 11 -18.20 -29.35 -14.27
N SER A 12 -17.27 -28.49 -13.85
CA SER A 12 -16.64 -28.62 -12.54
C SER A 12 -17.17 -27.49 -11.64
N SER A 13 -18.09 -27.87 -10.76
CA SER A 13 -18.58 -27.02 -9.68
C SER A 13 -17.51 -26.93 -8.59
N ALA A 14 -16.57 -26.00 -8.74
CA ALA A 14 -15.80 -25.48 -7.62
C ALA A 14 -16.50 -24.20 -7.14
N PRO A 15 -16.79 -24.02 -5.84
CA PRO A 15 -17.35 -22.78 -5.35
C PRO A 15 -16.30 -21.68 -5.54
N GLN A 16 -16.55 -20.79 -6.50
CA GLN A 16 -15.75 -19.59 -6.70
C GLN A 16 -15.94 -18.72 -5.45
N PHE A 17 -14.91 -18.67 -4.60
CA PHE A 17 -14.89 -17.81 -3.43
C PHE A 17 -14.79 -16.35 -3.92
N GLN A 18 -15.94 -15.75 -4.16
CA GLN A 18 -16.08 -14.36 -4.54
C GLN A 18 -16.06 -13.55 -3.25
N THR A 19 -14.89 -13.08 -2.86
CA THR A 19 -14.75 -12.13 -1.75
C THR A 19 -15.44 -10.83 -2.16
N ASP A 20 -16.67 -10.65 -1.70
CA ASP A 20 -17.43 -9.43 -1.88
C ASP A 20 -16.79 -8.31 -1.03
N ALA A 21 -15.79 -7.64 -1.62
CA ALA A 21 -15.12 -6.48 -1.02
C ALA A 21 -16.02 -5.22 -0.97
N ARG A 22 -17.30 -5.31 -1.38
CA ARG A 22 -18.23 -4.17 -1.40
C ARG A 22 -19.00 -3.99 -0.11
N PHE A 23 -19.01 -4.98 0.79
CA PHE A 23 -19.49 -4.79 2.15
C PHE A 23 -18.34 -4.30 3.05
N ARG A 24 -17.89 -3.06 2.81
CA ARG A 24 -17.17 -2.29 3.83
C ARG A 24 -18.14 -2.05 4.99
N THR A 25 -18.14 -2.95 5.98
CA THR A 25 -18.78 -2.68 7.28
C THR A 25 -18.01 -1.53 7.92
N SER A 26 -18.48 -0.31 7.69
CA SER A 26 -17.92 0.89 8.31
C SER A 26 -18.00 0.74 9.82
N LEU A 27 -16.83 0.61 10.46
CA LEU A 27 -16.73 0.74 11.90
C LEU A 27 -17.21 2.16 12.30
N PRO A 28 -18.03 2.30 13.35
CA PRO A 28 -18.44 3.61 13.84
C PRO A 28 -17.24 4.26 14.53
N THR A 29 -16.61 5.24 13.89
CA THR A 29 -15.53 6.02 14.49
C THR A 29 -16.10 7.18 15.32
N ALA A 30 -15.64 7.25 16.57
CA ALA A 30 -15.98 8.30 17.53
C ALA A 30 -15.56 9.69 17.01
N SER A 31 -16.39 10.69 17.27
CA SER A 31 -16.26 12.06 16.78
C SER A 31 -15.15 12.82 17.52
N LEU A 32 -14.06 13.15 16.84
CA LEU A 32 -13.10 14.17 17.27
C LEU A 32 -13.34 15.44 16.44
N LYS A 33 -13.81 16.49 17.11
CA LYS A 33 -14.03 17.81 16.52
C LYS A 33 -12.69 18.55 16.43
N SER A 34 -12.16 18.71 15.23
CA SER A 34 -11.20 19.78 14.93
C SER A 34 -11.69 20.53 13.69
N SER A 35 -11.81 21.85 13.83
CA SER A 35 -12.21 22.77 12.77
C SER A 35 -10.95 23.47 12.27
N ILE A 36 -10.44 23.06 11.11
CA ILE A 36 -9.37 23.75 10.37
C ILE A 36 -9.83 23.86 8.90
N THR A 37 -9.56 24.99 8.26
CA THR A 37 -9.86 25.32 6.85
C THR A 37 -9.19 24.35 5.85
N VAL A 38 -9.96 23.65 5.02
CA VAL A 38 -9.61 22.32 4.47
C VAL A 38 -9.09 22.23 3.02
N PRO A 39 -9.46 23.04 2.00
CA PRO A 39 -9.17 22.65 0.60
C PRO A 39 -7.68 22.61 0.22
N LYS A 40 -6.91 23.67 0.53
CA LYS A 40 -5.46 23.73 0.20
C LYS A 40 -4.59 22.82 1.08
N LEU A 41 -5.10 22.44 2.25
CA LEU A 41 -4.36 21.59 3.19
C LEU A 41 -4.31 20.15 2.69
N VAL A 42 -5.39 19.68 2.06
CA VAL A 42 -5.48 18.31 1.53
C VAL A 42 -4.66 18.11 0.27
N ASP A 43 -4.59 19.09 -0.65
CA ASP A 43 -3.68 19.00 -1.79
C ASP A 43 -2.22 18.87 -1.31
N ALA A 44 -1.85 19.62 -0.26
CA ALA A 44 -0.51 19.57 0.33
C ALA A 44 -0.23 18.25 1.07
N GLU A 45 -1.23 17.66 1.73
CA GLU A 45 -1.11 16.37 2.43
C GLU A 45 -1.03 15.19 1.44
N VAL A 46 -1.81 15.23 0.35
CA VAL A 46 -1.73 14.25 -0.74
C VAL A 46 -0.38 14.33 -1.45
N GLU A 47 0.13 15.53 -1.70
CA GLU A 47 1.47 15.75 -2.26
C GLU A 47 2.55 15.23 -1.31
N SER A 48 2.44 15.50 0.00
CA SER A 48 3.36 14.99 1.02
C SER A 48 3.33 13.45 1.13
N LEU A 49 2.14 12.83 1.03
CA LEU A 49 2.00 11.37 0.99
C LEU A 49 2.67 10.79 -0.26
N ALA A 50 2.45 11.42 -1.43
CA ALA A 50 3.08 11.00 -2.68
C ALA A 50 4.61 11.12 -2.63
N GLU A 51 5.14 12.19 -2.03
CA GLU A 51 6.58 12.38 -1.79
C GLU A 51 7.13 11.28 -0.87
N GLY A 52 6.44 10.99 0.24
CA GLY A 52 6.82 9.89 1.14
C GLY A 52 6.80 8.50 0.48
N MET A 53 5.85 8.26 -0.44
CA MET A 53 5.84 7.04 -1.24
C MET A 53 7.03 7.00 -2.22
N ALA A 54 7.35 8.11 -2.87
CA ALA A 54 8.48 8.21 -3.80
C ALA A 54 9.82 7.90 -3.09
N ASP A 55 10.02 8.45 -1.88
CA ASP A 55 11.18 8.15 -1.04
C ASP A 55 11.29 6.66 -0.70
N LEU A 56 10.19 6.05 -0.27
CA LEU A 56 10.17 4.61 0.02
C LEU A 56 10.49 3.75 -1.21
N VAL A 57 9.99 4.14 -2.39
CA VAL A 57 10.31 3.47 -3.66
C VAL A 57 11.80 3.63 -4.00
N GLY A 58 12.39 4.80 -3.74
CA GLY A 58 13.82 5.04 -3.87
C GLY A 58 14.65 4.09 -3.00
N ILE A 59 14.31 3.99 -1.71
CA ILE A 59 14.99 3.07 -0.77
C ILE A 59 14.80 1.61 -1.21
N ALA A 60 13.60 1.23 -1.64
CA ALA A 60 13.32 -0.12 -2.12
C ALA A 60 14.16 -0.47 -3.35
N SER A 61 14.35 0.47 -4.26
CA SER A 61 15.20 0.31 -5.45
C SER A 61 16.66 0.05 -5.07
N VAL A 62 17.18 0.77 -4.07
CA VAL A 62 18.54 0.54 -3.55
C VAL A 62 18.67 -0.86 -2.92
N SER A 63 17.70 -1.24 -2.08
CA SER A 63 17.68 -2.56 -1.44
C SER A 63 17.58 -3.70 -2.46
N SER A 64 16.73 -3.55 -3.49
CA SER A 64 16.62 -4.50 -4.60
C SER A 64 17.94 -4.63 -5.36
N GLY A 65 18.60 -3.51 -5.68
CA GLY A 65 19.90 -3.52 -6.33
C GLY A 65 21.00 -4.20 -5.48
N ARG A 66 20.92 -4.12 -4.14
CA ARG A 66 21.84 -4.85 -3.25
C ARG A 66 21.66 -6.36 -3.34
N LEU A 67 20.41 -6.83 -3.44
CA LEU A 67 20.10 -8.25 -3.64
C LEU A 67 20.62 -8.76 -4.98
N GLU A 68 20.33 -8.04 -6.06
CA GLU A 68 20.77 -8.41 -7.42
C GLU A 68 22.30 -8.50 -7.51
N ARG A 69 23.01 -7.47 -7.01
CA ARG A 69 24.48 -7.49 -6.95
C ARG A 69 25.00 -8.61 -6.07
N GLY A 70 24.29 -8.95 -4.98
CA GLY A 70 24.64 -10.05 -4.10
C GLY A 70 24.62 -11.40 -4.77
N VAL A 71 23.54 -11.72 -5.49
CA VAL A 71 23.42 -12.97 -6.25
C VAL A 71 24.53 -13.07 -7.30
N LYS A 72 24.81 -11.99 -8.05
CA LYS A 72 25.87 -11.97 -9.06
C LYS A 72 27.25 -12.25 -8.45
N ILE A 73 27.59 -11.57 -7.37
CA ILE A 73 28.88 -11.74 -6.70
C ILE A 73 29.02 -13.17 -6.17
N ILE A 74 28.00 -13.69 -5.48
CA ILE A 74 28.02 -15.05 -4.92
C ILE A 74 28.20 -16.10 -6.03
N ASN A 75 27.54 -15.94 -7.17
CA ASN A 75 27.68 -16.85 -8.30
C ASN A 75 29.11 -16.86 -8.88
N GLU A 76 29.77 -15.70 -8.91
CA GLU A 76 31.16 -15.61 -9.38
C GLU A 76 32.15 -16.29 -8.44
N ILE A 77 32.01 -16.11 -7.12
CA ILE A 77 32.91 -16.74 -6.13
C ILE A 77 32.65 -18.25 -5.96
N LEU A 78 31.43 -18.74 -6.21
CA LEU A 78 31.10 -20.17 -6.10
C LEU A 78 31.68 -21.07 -7.21
N LYS A 79 32.37 -20.52 -8.20
CA LYS A 79 33.07 -21.31 -9.23
C LYS A 79 34.28 -22.01 -8.60
N ILE A 80 34.21 -23.31 -8.32
CA ILE A 80 35.24 -24.03 -7.53
C ILE A 80 36.46 -24.50 -8.37
N GLU A 81 36.40 -24.40 -9.70
CA GLU A 81 37.47 -24.90 -10.57
C GLU A 81 38.80 -24.14 -10.37
N GLY A 82 39.88 -24.90 -10.12
CA GLY A 82 41.24 -24.37 -10.06
C GLY A 82 41.62 -23.62 -8.77
N LYS A 83 40.83 -23.74 -7.69
CA LYS A 83 41.05 -23.01 -6.43
C LYS A 83 41.72 -23.84 -5.35
N ASP A 84 42.62 -23.23 -4.59
CA ASP A 84 43.24 -23.84 -3.41
C ASP A 84 42.33 -23.70 -2.16
N ARG A 85 42.54 -24.55 -1.15
CA ARG A 85 41.75 -24.60 0.09
C ARG A 85 41.70 -23.26 0.83
N PHE A 86 42.79 -22.48 0.82
CA PHE A 86 42.80 -21.14 1.43
C PHE A 86 41.95 -20.13 0.64
N GLN A 87 41.97 -20.21 -0.70
CA GLN A 87 41.13 -19.37 -1.55
C GLN A 87 39.66 -19.70 -1.36
N ILE A 88 39.31 -21.00 -1.33
CA ILE A 88 37.95 -21.46 -1.07
C ILE A 88 37.46 -20.96 0.30
N ALA A 89 38.29 -21.04 1.35
CA ALA A 89 37.92 -20.54 2.67
C ALA A 89 37.69 -19.02 2.68
N GLN A 90 38.54 -18.25 1.99
CA GLN A 90 38.38 -16.80 1.88
C GLN A 90 37.12 -16.40 1.11
N GLU A 91 36.84 -17.07 0.00
CA GLU A 91 35.65 -16.83 -0.81
C GLU A 91 34.36 -17.27 -0.11
N ALA A 92 34.41 -18.36 0.68
CA ALA A 92 33.28 -18.79 1.50
C ALA A 92 32.91 -17.73 2.53
N PHE A 93 33.90 -17.14 3.21
CA PHE A 93 33.67 -16.03 4.13
C PHE A 93 33.10 -14.79 3.41
N GLN A 94 33.61 -14.48 2.21
CA GLN A 94 33.06 -13.38 1.41
C GLN A 94 31.61 -13.64 1.00
N ALA A 95 31.27 -14.88 0.62
CA ALA A 95 29.91 -15.29 0.28
C ALA A 95 28.97 -15.13 1.48
N GLU A 96 29.42 -15.52 2.68
CA GLU A 96 28.68 -15.38 3.93
C GLU A 96 28.38 -13.90 4.24
N CYS A 97 29.40 -13.04 4.28
CA CYS A 97 29.21 -11.59 4.49
C CYS A 97 28.26 -11.00 3.43
N LYS A 98 28.31 -11.50 2.20
CA LYS A 98 27.43 -11.02 1.14
C LYS A 98 25.99 -11.47 1.36
N ALA A 99 25.78 -12.72 1.76
CA ALA A 99 24.47 -13.26 2.12
C ALA A 99 23.85 -12.52 3.31
N GLU A 100 24.64 -12.19 4.34
CA GLU A 100 24.20 -11.36 5.47
C GLU A 100 23.74 -9.97 5.00
N SER A 101 24.54 -9.31 4.16
CA SER A 101 24.18 -8.00 3.58
C SER A 101 22.88 -8.07 2.75
N MET A 102 22.63 -9.19 2.08
CA MET A 102 21.39 -9.45 1.35
C MET A 102 20.22 -9.68 2.29
N ALA A 103 20.38 -10.44 3.37
CA ALA A 103 19.34 -10.66 4.37
C ALA A 103 18.87 -9.31 4.99
N ILE A 104 19.81 -8.40 5.27
CA ILE A 104 19.50 -7.05 5.74
C ILE A 104 18.70 -6.26 4.69
N ALA A 105 19.07 -6.35 3.41
CA ALA A 105 18.34 -5.69 2.33
C ALA A 105 16.91 -6.25 2.15
N ALA A 106 16.74 -7.57 2.27
CA ALA A 106 15.43 -8.20 2.24
C ALA A 106 14.55 -7.75 3.42
N ASN A 107 15.12 -7.65 4.63
CA ASN A 107 14.40 -7.14 5.79
C ASN A 107 14.00 -5.66 5.60
N SER A 108 14.85 -4.84 4.99
CA SER A 108 14.51 -3.47 4.60
C SER A 108 13.30 -3.43 3.65
N LEU A 109 13.26 -4.29 2.63
CA LEU A 109 12.10 -4.38 1.72
C LEU A 109 10.81 -4.81 2.44
N LEU A 110 10.91 -5.69 3.43
CA LEU A 110 9.77 -6.14 4.23
C LEU A 110 9.21 -4.99 5.08
N SER A 111 10.09 -4.20 5.71
CA SER A 111 9.72 -2.99 6.45
C SER A 111 9.09 -1.93 5.54
N ILE A 112 9.64 -1.70 4.34
CA ILE A 112 9.05 -0.75 3.37
C ILE A 112 7.67 -1.21 2.93
N THR A 113 7.50 -2.51 2.66
CA THR A 113 6.20 -3.09 2.30
C THR A 113 5.16 -2.85 3.38
N HIS A 114 5.55 -2.99 4.65
CA HIS A 114 4.67 -2.68 5.77
C HIS A 114 4.30 -1.19 5.83
N SER A 115 5.27 -0.28 5.68
CA SER A 115 5.01 1.16 5.64
C SER A 115 4.08 1.55 4.49
N LEU A 116 4.28 0.99 3.30
CA LEU A 116 3.39 1.21 2.15
C LEU A 116 1.97 0.73 2.44
N LYS A 117 1.80 -0.46 3.04
CA LYS A 117 0.48 -0.95 3.46
C LYS A 117 -0.22 0.02 4.41
N LEU A 118 0.50 0.55 5.40
CA LEU A 118 -0.07 1.52 6.33
C LEU A 118 -0.47 2.81 5.61
N MET A 119 0.37 3.36 4.74
CA MET A 119 0.03 4.54 3.94
C MET A 119 -1.22 4.33 3.09
N PHE A 120 -1.35 3.17 2.42
CA PHE A 120 -2.53 2.86 1.62
C PHE A 120 -3.80 2.70 2.46
N LEU A 121 -3.71 2.04 3.60
CA LEU A 121 -4.87 1.84 4.47
C LEU A 121 -5.32 3.13 5.15
N LEU A 122 -4.38 3.99 5.55
CA LEU A 122 -4.67 5.24 6.27
C LEU A 122 -5.01 6.40 5.33
N GLY A 123 -4.38 6.49 4.15
CA GLY A 123 -4.68 7.54 3.17
C GLY A 123 -6.12 7.50 2.64
N ASP A 124 -6.72 6.31 2.55
CA ASP A 124 -8.13 6.13 2.18
C ASP A 124 -9.11 6.69 3.24
N GLU A 125 -8.78 6.55 4.53
CA GLU A 125 -9.61 7.03 5.65
C GLU A 125 -9.70 8.56 5.68
N GLU A 126 -8.63 9.26 5.32
CA GLU A 126 -8.56 10.72 5.33
C GLU A 126 -9.49 11.32 4.26
N TYR A 127 -9.48 10.76 3.04
CA TYR A 127 -10.40 11.14 1.97
C TYR A 127 -11.87 10.83 2.33
N ILE A 128 -12.15 9.67 2.93
CA ILE A 128 -13.50 9.29 3.37
C ILE A 128 -14.00 10.22 4.48
N THR A 129 -13.13 10.57 5.42
CA THR A 129 -13.42 11.48 6.53
C THR A 129 -13.76 12.88 6.01
N GLN A 130 -13.02 13.38 5.02
CA GLN A 130 -13.28 14.67 4.39
C GLN A 130 -14.64 14.70 3.68
N ARG A 131 -14.95 13.69 2.85
CA ARG A 131 -16.24 13.59 2.16
C ARG A 131 -17.43 13.50 3.13
N ARG A 132 -17.24 12.81 4.25
CA ARG A 132 -18.24 12.76 5.34
C ARG A 132 -18.41 14.13 6.00
N GLN A 133 -17.33 14.85 6.26
CA GLN A 133 -17.35 16.18 6.87
C GLN A 133 -18.06 17.21 5.98
N GLU A 134 -17.85 17.14 4.67
CA GLU A 134 -18.49 18.04 3.71
C GLU A 134 -20.01 17.80 3.65
N ARG A 135 -20.44 16.52 3.59
CA ARG A 135 -21.86 16.15 3.68
C ARG A 135 -22.51 16.59 4.99
N LEU A 136 -21.78 16.45 6.11
CA LEU A 136 -22.25 16.89 7.42
C LEU A 136 -22.45 18.41 7.45
N LYS A 137 -21.52 19.17 6.87
CA LYS A 137 -21.62 20.63 6.80
C LYS A 137 -22.86 21.08 6.01
N THR A 138 -23.14 20.45 4.88
CA THR A 138 -24.36 20.72 4.09
C THR A 138 -25.61 20.38 4.89
N ALA A 139 -25.67 19.19 5.49
CA ALA A 139 -26.81 18.78 6.31
C ALA A 139 -27.05 19.72 7.51
N VAL A 140 -26.00 20.19 8.17
CA VAL A 140 -26.11 21.19 9.25
C VAL A 140 -26.63 22.52 8.70
N ALA A 141 -26.15 22.97 7.55
CA ALA A 141 -26.67 24.19 6.92
C ALA A 141 -28.16 24.07 6.60
N ASP A 142 -28.60 22.93 6.06
CA ASP A 142 -30.01 22.65 5.76
C ASP A 142 -30.88 22.61 7.02
N ILE A 143 -30.40 21.97 8.09
CA ILE A 143 -31.08 21.96 9.41
C ILE A 143 -31.20 23.39 9.95
N THR A 144 -30.15 24.19 9.84
CA THR A 144 -30.14 25.57 10.34
C THR A 144 -31.11 26.44 9.52
N ALA A 145 -31.13 26.27 8.20
CA ALA A 145 -32.07 26.95 7.32
C ALA A 145 -33.52 26.52 7.57
N ALA A 146 -33.76 25.22 7.82
CA ALA A 146 -35.08 24.71 8.20
C ALA A 146 -35.53 25.28 9.54
N LYS A 147 -34.67 25.29 10.56
CA LYS A 147 -34.97 25.90 11.86
C LYS A 147 -35.31 27.39 11.74
N ALA A 148 -34.55 28.15 10.95
CA ALA A 148 -34.83 29.56 10.71
C ALA A 148 -36.16 29.81 9.96
N ARG A 149 -36.63 28.84 9.16
CA ARG A 149 -37.98 28.87 8.55
C ARG A 149 -39.08 28.57 9.58
N PHE A 150 -38.80 27.67 10.53
CA PHE A 150 -39.72 27.32 11.62
C PHE A 150 -39.75 28.34 12.77
N GLU A 151 -38.75 29.20 12.93
CA GLU A 151 -38.78 30.34 13.87
C GLU A 151 -39.50 31.58 13.30
N LYS A 152 -39.76 31.62 11.99
CA LYS A 152 -40.50 32.72 11.33
C LYS A 152 -42.04 32.68 11.34
N PRO A 153 -42.78 31.65 11.80
CA PRO A 153 -44.23 31.72 11.91
C PRO A 153 -44.62 32.15 13.34
N GLY A 154 -44.76 33.45 13.55
CA GLY A 154 -45.25 33.99 14.82
C GLY A 154 -45.19 35.50 14.97
N MET A 155 -45.07 36.25 13.87
CA MET A 155 -45.04 37.72 13.91
C MET A 155 -45.98 38.28 12.84
N ASP A 156 -47.25 37.90 12.97
CA ASP A 156 -48.42 38.63 12.49
C ASP A 156 -49.32 38.92 13.70
#